data_AF-A0A9P1BS12-F1
#
_entry.id   AF-A0A9P1BS12-F1
#
_cell.length_a   1.000
_cell.length_b   1.000
_cell.length_c   1.000
_cell.angle_alpha   90.00
_cell.angle_beta   90.00
_cell.angle_gamma   90.00
#
_symmetry.space_group_name_H-M   'P 1'
#
loop_
_entity.id
_entity.type
_entity.pdbx_description
1 polymer ?
#
loop_
_entity_poly.entity_id
_entity_poly.type
_entity_poly.pdbx_seq_one_letter_code
_entity_poly.pdbx_strand_id
1 'polypeptide(L)'
;MDARSLSRLSSEELQAQLQERGLPTNGKRFTLAERLSAALQGQGHGPESKARVEGVQAGGAKSAGRVRSETSRSRSRSPNMVTLKKAKAQGLRFLAEDICAVGLQASLASLDAAVAAGSVPSKLLNELESKLSTCISMVEMAQPKPPS
;
A
#
# COMPACT_ATOMS: atom_id res chain seq x y z
N MET A 1 7.78 13.56 -0.15
CA MET A 1 7.40 13.08 -1.49
C MET A 1 6.62 11.79 -1.30
N ASP A 2 5.31 11.81 -1.56
CA ASP A 2 4.42 10.68 -1.27
C ASP A 2 4.31 9.72 -2.46
N ALA A 3 3.98 8.45 -2.19
CA ALA A 3 3.88 7.40 -3.21
C ALA A 3 2.87 7.74 -4.34
N ARG A 4 1.84 8.53 -4.04
CA ARG A 4 0.86 9.02 -5.04
C ARG A 4 1.47 10.01 -6.04
N SER A 5 2.48 10.77 -5.63
CA SER A 5 3.19 11.71 -6.51
C SER A 5 4.13 10.97 -7.46
N LEU A 6 4.68 9.83 -7.05
CA LEU A 6 5.57 9.00 -7.88
C LEU A 6 4.87 8.41 -9.11
N SER A 7 3.58 8.09 -9.01
CA SER A 7 2.79 7.58 -10.14
C SER A 7 2.50 8.62 -11.22
N ARG A 8 2.67 9.92 -10.93
CA ARG A 8 2.47 11.02 -11.88
C ARG A 8 3.74 11.40 -12.64
N LEU A 9 4.92 11.01 -12.14
CA LEU A 9 6.21 11.29 -12.76
C LEU A 9 6.47 10.36 -13.95
N SER A 10 7.13 10.89 -14.99
CA SER A 10 7.59 10.09 -16.12
C SER A 10 8.69 9.11 -15.71
N SER A 11 9.00 8.15 -16.58
CA SER A 11 10.13 7.24 -16.37
C SER A 11 11.46 7.97 -16.29
N GLU A 12 11.64 9.05 -17.06
CA GLU A 12 12.87 9.84 -17.08
C GLU A 12 13.06 10.58 -15.76
N GLU A 13 12.00 11.18 -15.21
CA GLU A 13 12.05 11.85 -13.91
C GLU A 13 12.32 10.86 -12.76
N LEU A 14 11.74 9.67 -12.82
CA LEU A 14 12.02 8.61 -11.84
C LEU A 14 13.48 8.13 -11.92
N GLN A 15 14.05 8.01 -13.13
CA GLN A 15 15.46 7.66 -13.32
C GLN A 15 16.39 8.76 -12.82
N ALA A 16 16.09 10.03 -13.12
CA ALA A 16 16.88 11.17 -12.65
C ALA A 16 16.94 11.20 -11.11
N GLN A 17 15.80 11.01 -10.43
CA GLN A 17 15.75 10.98 -8.97
C GLN A 17 16.47 9.77 -8.36
N LEU A 18 16.45 8.62 -9.04
CA LEU A 18 17.23 7.44 -8.62
C LEU A 18 18.73 7.65 -8.85
N GLN A 19 19.12 8.27 -9.97
CA GLN A 19 20.50 8.55 -10.33
C GLN A 19 21.14 9.56 -9.37
N GLU A 20 20.42 10.63 -9.02
CA GLU A 20 20.85 11.62 -8.02
C GLU A 20 21.14 10.96 -6.66
N ARG A 21 20.43 9.86 -6.37
CA ARG A 21 20.56 9.09 -5.13
C ARG A 21 21.52 7.89 -5.24
N GLY A 22 22.17 7.70 -6.38
CA GLY A 22 23.08 6.57 -6.63
C GLY A 22 22.39 5.20 -6.63
N LEU A 23 21.08 5.15 -6.89
CA LEU A 23 20.30 3.92 -6.99
C LEU A 23 20.28 3.41 -8.44
N PRO A 24 20.16 2.09 -8.65
CA PRO A 24 20.08 1.53 -9.99
C PRO A 24 18.87 2.09 -10.76
N THR A 25 19.10 2.54 -12.00
CA THR A 25 18.07 3.10 -12.91
C THR A 25 17.56 2.10 -13.94
N ASN A 26 18.03 0.85 -13.85
CA ASN A 26 17.60 -0.26 -14.70
C ASN A 26 16.26 -0.84 -14.21
N GLY A 27 15.32 -1.01 -15.13
CA GLY A 27 14.05 -1.69 -14.89
C GLY A 27 12.86 -1.01 -15.55
N LYS A 28 11.67 -1.59 -15.34
CA LYS A 28 10.39 -1.01 -15.78
C LYS A 28 10.03 0.18 -14.88
N ARG A 29 9.24 1.13 -15.38
CA ARG A 29 8.77 2.33 -14.64
C ARG A 29 8.24 2.00 -13.24
N PHE A 30 7.49 0.90 -13.10
CA PHE A 30 6.98 0.45 -11.81
C PHE A 30 8.10 0.09 -10.81
N THR A 31 9.12 -0.65 -11.25
CA THR A 31 10.29 -1.00 -10.43
C THR A 31 11.05 0.23 -9.96
N LEU A 32 11.15 1.25 -10.81
CA LEU A 32 11.80 2.52 -10.47
C LEU A 32 11.01 3.30 -9.40
N ALA A 33 9.68 3.39 -9.56
CA ALA A 33 8.81 4.04 -8.59
C ALA A 33 8.82 3.31 -7.24
N GLU A 34 8.78 1.97 -7.25
CA GLU A 34 8.86 1.16 -6.03
C GLU A 34 10.20 1.38 -5.31
N ARG A 35 11.33 1.33 -6.03
CA ARG A 35 12.67 1.57 -5.48
C ARG A 35 12.82 2.97 -4.89
N LEU A 36 12.29 3.99 -5.57
CA LEU A 36 12.32 5.37 -5.10
C LEU A 36 11.42 5.55 -3.87
N SER A 37 10.25 4.91 -3.86
CA SER A 37 9.33 4.92 -2.71
C SER A 37 9.93 4.23 -1.48
N ALA A 38 10.61 3.10 -1.67
CA ALA A 38 11.32 2.38 -0.61
C ALA A 38 12.45 3.25 -0.03
N ALA A 39 13.24 3.91 -0.89
CA ALA A 39 14.30 4.83 -0.47
C ALA A 39 13.77 6.06 0.30
N LEU A 40 12.53 6.48 0.05
CA LEU A 40 11.87 7.56 0.79
C LEU A 40 11.26 7.10 2.13
N GLN A 41 10.77 5.86 2.20
CA GLN A 41 10.08 5.32 3.38
C GLN A 41 11.01 4.70 4.42
N GLY A 42 12.24 4.33 4.08
CA GLY A 42 13.19 3.81 5.06
C GLY A 42 14.61 3.61 4.54
N GLN A 43 15.58 4.29 5.16
CA GLN A 43 16.95 3.77 5.23
C GLN A 43 16.91 2.38 5.88
N GLY A 44 17.06 1.33 5.08
CA GLY A 44 17.01 -0.04 5.62
C GLY A 44 17.13 -1.12 4.56
N HIS A 45 18.37 -1.45 4.23
CA HIS A 45 18.85 -2.65 3.50
C HIS A 45 18.72 -2.67 1.97
N GLY A 46 19.88 -2.41 1.33
CA GLY A 46 20.31 -3.21 0.18
C GLY A 46 20.41 -4.69 0.57
N PRO A 47 20.39 -5.58 -0.43
CA PRO A 47 21.64 -5.79 -1.14
C PRO A 47 21.44 -5.93 -2.65
N GLU A 48 22.02 -5.00 -3.39
CA GLU A 48 22.68 -5.38 -4.64
C GLU A 48 24.14 -5.69 -4.27
N SER A 49 24.53 -6.95 -4.42
CA SER A 49 25.93 -7.31 -4.59
C SER A 49 25.96 -8.46 -5.58
N LYS A 50 25.96 -8.09 -6.85
CA LYS A 50 26.23 -8.99 -7.96
C LYS A 50 27.21 -8.32 -8.93
N ALA A 51 28.50 -8.36 -8.61
CA ALA A 51 29.65 -8.49 -9.53
C ALA A 51 30.94 -8.67 -8.70
N ARG A 52 31.61 -9.85 -8.73
CA ARG A 52 32.80 -10.22 -9.56
C ARG A 52 34.04 -9.37 -9.17
N VAL A 53 35.24 -9.86 -8.81
CA VAL A 53 36.15 -10.89 -9.38
C VAL A 53 37.29 -11.26 -8.36
N GLU A 54 37.77 -12.51 -8.40
CA GLU A 54 39.09 -13.10 -8.02
C GLU A 54 39.74 -12.96 -6.61
N GLY A 55 40.07 -14.12 -6.02
CA GLY A 55 40.96 -14.24 -4.85
C GLY A 55 40.95 -15.60 -4.14
N VAL A 56 41.35 -16.67 -4.85
CA VAL A 56 42.16 -17.84 -4.41
C VAL A 56 42.04 -18.41 -2.97
N GLN A 57 41.88 -19.75 -2.93
CA GLN A 57 42.35 -20.77 -1.96
C GLN A 57 41.39 -21.42 -0.93
N ALA A 58 41.05 -22.66 -1.27
CA ALA A 58 41.27 -23.91 -0.51
C ALA A 58 40.27 -24.38 0.57
N GLY A 59 39.85 -25.64 0.41
CA GLY A 59 39.24 -26.53 1.40
C GLY A 59 37.71 -26.53 1.33
N GLY A 60 37.00 -27.56 0.88
CA GLY A 60 37.25 -28.99 0.99
C GLY A 60 36.22 -29.58 1.95
N ALA A 61 35.17 -30.23 1.44
CA ALA A 61 34.60 -31.47 1.98
C ALA A 61 33.34 -31.89 1.20
N LYS A 62 33.32 -33.18 0.91
CA LYS A 62 32.35 -33.96 0.14
C LYS A 62 31.05 -34.20 0.92
N SER A 63 29.90 -34.20 0.24
CA SER A 63 28.83 -35.22 0.34
C SER A 63 27.73 -34.86 -0.70
N ALA A 64 27.61 -35.51 -1.85
CA ALA A 64 27.08 -36.86 -2.11
C ALA A 64 25.59 -37.02 -1.74
N GLY A 65 24.74 -37.07 -2.78
CA GLY A 65 23.40 -37.64 -2.77
C GLY A 65 22.26 -36.61 -2.66
N ARG A 66 21.08 -36.78 -3.26
CA ARG A 66 20.51 -37.85 -4.08
C ARG A 66 19.09 -37.37 -4.46
N VAL A 67 18.56 -37.85 -5.60
CA VAL A 67 17.13 -38.05 -5.90
C VAL A 67 16.26 -36.85 -6.30
N ARG A 68 15.87 -36.90 -7.58
CA ARG A 68 14.63 -36.44 -8.21
C ARG A 68 13.40 -36.62 -7.32
N SER A 69 12.61 -35.57 -7.15
CA SER A 69 11.16 -35.70 -6.91
C SER A 69 10.43 -34.55 -7.57
N GLU A 70 10.01 -34.75 -8.81
CA GLU A 70 8.77 -34.17 -9.30
C GLU A 70 7.67 -34.55 -8.30
N THR A 71 7.04 -33.55 -7.71
CA THR A 71 5.71 -33.77 -7.12
C THR A 71 4.91 -32.51 -7.33
N SER A 72 4.29 -32.47 -8.51
CA SER A 72 3.01 -31.83 -8.77
C SER A 72 2.05 -32.12 -7.63
N ARG A 73 2.12 -31.33 -6.56
CA ARG A 73 1.06 -31.23 -5.57
C ARG A 73 0.18 -30.08 -5.99
N SER A 74 -0.72 -30.40 -6.91
CA SER A 74 -2.06 -29.82 -7.01
C SER A 74 -2.69 -29.86 -5.63
N ARG A 75 -2.33 -28.89 -4.78
CA ARG A 75 -3.04 -28.61 -3.55
C ARG A 75 -4.16 -27.66 -3.93
N SER A 76 -5.28 -28.28 -4.29
CA SER A 76 -6.62 -27.72 -4.14
C SER A 76 -6.78 -27.29 -2.69
N ARG A 77 -6.21 -26.12 -2.35
CA ARG A 77 -6.51 -25.43 -1.10
C ARG A 77 -7.83 -24.73 -1.36
N SER A 78 -8.91 -25.46 -1.12
CA SER A 78 -10.20 -24.85 -0.83
C SER A 78 -9.95 -23.70 0.15
N PRO A 79 -10.38 -22.47 -0.16
CA PRO A 79 -10.08 -21.30 0.63
C PRO A 79 -10.59 -21.52 2.06
N ASN A 80 -9.65 -21.61 2.98
CA ASN A 80 -9.90 -21.75 4.41
C ASN A 80 -10.79 -20.57 4.86
N MET A 81 -12.04 -20.83 5.28
CA MET A 81 -13.02 -19.79 5.68
C MET A 81 -12.47 -18.78 6.72
N VAL A 82 -11.43 -19.14 7.46
CA VAL A 82 -10.73 -18.27 8.41
C VAL A 82 -9.99 -17.11 7.71
N THR A 83 -9.45 -17.30 6.50
CA THR A 83 -8.79 -16.21 5.75
C THR A 83 -9.77 -15.21 5.16
N LEU A 84 -10.99 -15.65 4.81
CA LEU A 84 -12.04 -14.77 4.29
C LEU A 84 -12.52 -13.76 5.35
N LYS A 85 -12.72 -14.23 6.59
CA LYS A 85 -13.05 -13.35 7.72
C LYS A 85 -11.92 -12.35 8.03
N LYS A 86 -10.66 -12.78 7.89
CA LYS A 86 -9.48 -11.93 8.10
C LYS A 86 -9.35 -10.87 6.99
N ALA A 87 -9.62 -11.22 5.74
CA ALA A 87 -9.67 -10.29 4.62
C ALA A 87 -10.80 -9.26 4.78
N LYS A 88 -11.98 -9.69 5.22
CA LYS A 88 -13.10 -8.78 5.54
C LYS A 88 -12.75 -7.82 6.68
N ALA A 89 -12.12 -8.33 7.75
CA ALA A 89 -11.68 -7.49 8.87
C ALA A 89 -10.62 -6.45 8.46
N GLN A 90 -9.70 -6.82 7.56
CA GLN A 90 -8.75 -5.87 6.98
C GLN A 90 -9.44 -4.82 6.11
N GLY A 91 -10.38 -5.22 5.25
CA GLY A 91 -11.18 -4.28 4.44
C GLY A 91 -11.96 -3.27 5.28
N LEU A 92 -12.56 -3.71 6.39
CA LEU A 92 -13.25 -2.82 7.32
C LEU A 92 -12.32 -1.84 8.03
N ARG A 93 -11.06 -2.22 8.30
CA ARG A 93 -10.06 -1.32 8.88
C ARG A 93 -9.67 -0.21 7.90
N PHE A 94 -9.41 -0.57 6.64
CA PHE A 94 -9.14 0.42 5.59
C PHE A 94 -10.34 1.35 5.36
N LEU A 95 -11.56 0.81 5.34
CA LEU A 95 -12.77 1.62 5.24
C LEU A 95 -12.91 2.60 6.41
N ALA A 96 -12.61 2.16 7.64
CA ALA A 96 -12.64 3.04 8.81
C ALA A 96 -11.58 4.16 8.72
N GLU A 97 -10.37 3.84 8.28
CA GLU A 97 -9.31 4.83 8.04
C GLU A 97 -9.73 5.85 6.97
N ASP A 98 -10.30 5.38 5.86
CA ASP A 98 -10.76 6.26 4.77
C ASP A 98 -11.92 7.15 5.23
N ILE A 99 -12.88 6.64 6.03
CA ILE A 99 -13.97 7.44 6.61
C ILE A 99 -13.43 8.50 7.56
N CYS A 100 -12.43 8.15 8.39
CA CYS A 100 -11.74 9.13 9.24
C CYS A 100 -11.05 10.22 8.42
N ALA A 101 -10.47 9.86 7.27
CA ALA A 101 -9.79 10.80 6.38
C ALA A 101 -10.73 11.82 5.71
N VAL A 102 -12.04 11.55 5.61
CA VAL A 102 -13.05 12.51 5.12
C VAL A 102 -13.14 13.76 6.00
N GLY A 103 -12.63 13.70 7.25
CA GLY A 103 -12.56 14.87 8.14
C GLY A 103 -13.91 15.25 8.74
N LEU A 104 -14.80 14.26 8.94
CA LEU A 104 -16.13 14.46 9.52
C LEU A 104 -16.05 15.05 10.94
N GLN A 105 -15.08 14.60 11.73
CA GLN A 105 -14.87 15.04 13.11
C GLN A 105 -14.57 16.54 13.20
N ALA A 106 -13.79 17.09 12.26
CA ALA A 106 -13.50 18.53 12.23
C ALA A 106 -14.75 19.35 11.89
N SER A 107 -15.60 18.87 10.99
CA SER A 107 -16.87 19.52 10.67
C SER A 107 -17.86 19.46 11.84
N LEU A 108 -17.94 18.35 12.56
CA LEU A 108 -18.77 18.24 13.77
C LEU A 108 -18.28 19.17 14.88
N ALA A 109 -16.97 19.23 15.14
CA ALA A 109 -16.42 20.18 16.11
C ALA A 109 -16.71 21.64 15.73
N SER A 110 -16.64 21.96 14.43
CA SER A 110 -17.01 23.28 13.91
C SER A 110 -18.51 23.57 14.10
N LEU A 111 -19.36 22.55 13.96
CA LEU A 111 -20.80 22.64 14.17
C LEU A 111 -21.12 22.89 15.65
N ASP A 112 -20.49 22.16 16.56
CA ASP A 112 -20.65 22.36 18.00
C ASP A 112 -20.28 23.79 18.40
N ALA A 113 -19.17 24.32 17.88
CA ALA A 113 -18.77 25.70 18.12
C ALA A 113 -19.78 26.73 17.55
N ALA A 114 -20.32 26.48 16.35
CA ALA A 114 -21.31 27.34 15.73
C ALA A 114 -22.67 27.33 16.47
N VAL A 115 -23.09 26.16 16.95
CA VAL A 115 -24.28 26.00 17.80
C VAL A 115 -24.09 26.71 19.13
N ALA A 116 -22.92 26.57 19.77
CA ALA A 116 -22.59 27.30 20.99
C ALA A 116 -22.60 28.83 20.79
N ALA A 117 -22.23 29.30 19.60
CA ALA A 117 -22.32 30.71 19.21
C ALA A 117 -23.74 31.17 18.81
N GLY A 118 -24.72 30.26 18.78
CA GLY A 118 -26.12 30.58 18.42
C GLY A 118 -26.37 30.84 16.94
N SER A 119 -25.40 30.56 16.07
CA SER A 119 -25.51 30.80 14.63
C SER A 119 -24.77 29.73 13.85
N VAL A 120 -25.53 28.93 13.07
CA VAL A 120 -24.97 27.86 12.24
C VAL A 120 -24.87 28.33 10.78
N PRO A 121 -23.66 28.43 10.20
CA PRO A 121 -23.49 28.80 8.81
C PRO A 121 -24.06 27.72 7.86
N SER A 122 -24.86 28.11 6.87
CA SER A 122 -25.39 27.18 5.84
C SER A 122 -24.29 26.44 5.09
N LYS A 123 -23.14 27.10 4.87
CA LYS A 123 -21.95 26.48 4.28
C LYS A 123 -21.47 25.25 5.05
N LEU A 124 -21.52 25.30 6.39
CA LEU A 124 -21.09 24.20 7.24
C LEU A 124 -22.04 22.99 7.14
N LEU A 125 -23.35 23.26 7.05
CA LEU A 125 -24.35 22.21 6.84
C LEU A 125 -24.16 21.51 5.48
N ASN A 126 -23.96 22.27 4.41
CA ASN A 126 -23.70 21.71 3.07
C ASN A 126 -22.41 20.88 3.03
N GLU A 127 -21.35 21.32 3.72
CA GLU A 127 -20.11 20.56 3.83
C GLU A 127 -20.33 19.24 4.58
N LEU A 128 -21.08 19.27 5.69
CA LEU A 128 -21.39 18.08 6.46
C LEU A 128 -22.23 17.09 5.64
N GLU A 129 -23.25 17.57 4.92
CA GLU A 129 -24.08 16.76 4.03
C GLU A 129 -23.26 16.08 2.93
N SER A 130 -22.36 16.82 2.28
CA SER A 130 -21.47 16.29 1.24
C SER A 130 -20.55 15.20 1.78
N LYS A 131 -19.97 15.41 2.97
CA LYS A 131 -19.10 14.42 3.64
C LYS A 131 -19.88 13.18 4.06
N LEU A 132 -21.08 13.33 4.62
CA LEU A 132 -21.95 12.21 5.00
C LEU A 132 -22.35 11.40 3.77
N SER A 133 -22.74 12.05 2.68
CA SER A 133 -23.07 11.40 1.41
C SER A 133 -21.90 10.56 0.89
N THR A 134 -20.68 11.12 0.94
CA THR A 134 -19.45 10.40 0.57
C THR A 134 -19.23 9.16 1.45
N CYS A 135 -19.39 9.28 2.77
CA CYS A 135 -19.24 8.17 3.70
C CYS A 135 -20.26 7.06 3.44
N ILE A 136 -21.51 7.42 3.14
CA ILE A 136 -22.58 6.46 2.80
C ILE A 136 -22.18 5.68 1.54
N SER A 137 -21.74 6.35 0.47
CA SER A 137 -21.29 5.69 -0.76
C SER A 137 -20.13 4.72 -0.50
N MET A 138 -19.17 5.08 0.37
CA MET A 138 -18.07 4.19 0.72
C MET A 138 -18.53 2.94 1.47
N VAL A 139 -19.49 3.08 2.39
CA VAL A 139 -20.07 1.95 3.12
C VAL A 139 -20.87 1.05 2.18
N GLU A 140 -21.69 1.63 1.29
CA GLU A 140 -22.47 0.89 0.30
C GLU A 140 -21.58 0.07 -0.64
N MET A 141 -20.48 0.66 -1.12
CA MET A 141 -19.49 -0.05 -1.94
C MET A 141 -18.81 -1.21 -1.20
N ALA A 142 -18.70 -1.13 0.13
CA ALA A 142 -18.10 -2.17 0.96
C ALA A 142 -19.07 -3.30 1.33
N GLN A 143 -20.39 -3.12 1.15
CA GLN A 143 -21.36 -4.17 1.41
C GLN A 143 -21.39 -5.16 0.25
N PRO A 144 -21.07 -6.45 0.47
CA PRO A 144 -21.21 -7.45 -0.57
C PRO A 144 -22.69 -7.61 -0.92
N LYS A 145 -23.05 -7.32 -2.17
CA LYS A 145 -24.41 -7.51 -2.68
C LYS A 145 -24.84 -8.97 -2.42
N PRO A 146 -25.98 -9.22 -1.74
CA PRO A 146 -26.43 -10.58 -1.48
C PRO A 146 -26.66 -11.32 -2.81
N PRO A 147 -26.25 -12.59 -2.93
CA PRO A 147 -26.53 -13.38 -4.12
C PRO A 147 -28.05 -13.48 -4.28
N SER A 148 -28.54 -13.10 -5.47
CA SER A 148 -29.95 -13.16 -5.87
C SER A 148 -30.36 -14.56 -6.25
#